data_AF-A0A8J4YHI9-F1
#
_entry.id   AF-A0A8J4YHI9-F1
#
_cell.length_a   1.000
_cell.length_b   1.000
_cell.length_c   1.000
_cell.angle_alpha   90.00
_cell.angle_beta   90.00
_cell.angle_gamma   90.00
#
_symmetry.space_group_name_H-M   'P 1'
#
loop_
_entity.id
_entity.type
_entity.pdbx_description
1 polymer ?
#
loop_
_entity_poly.entity_id
_entity_poly.type
_entity_poly.pdbx_seq_one_letter_code
_entity_poly.pdbx_strand_id
1 'polypeptide(L)'
;MDNVQLTTAILGHIQGLAAQRRRVRFNWVPSHAGLRGNEAADEAAREAIRHPAMALTVLPSIHGAKVLARRAAVCAAGQQYRQLVQTSRQAAWHKQATNNNEPLRLAQQLPRAEEVVLHRLRLGYRALEELRTGLRSGRVSTVLIWSPVP
;
A
#
# COMPACT_ATOMS: atom_id res chain seq x y z
N MET A 1 -10.02 -7.19 -3.66
CA MET A 1 -11.23 -7.54 -2.91
C MET A 1 -10.78 -8.14 -1.59
N ASP A 2 -11.41 -7.76 -0.48
CA ASP A 2 -11.10 -8.36 0.82
C ASP A 2 -11.88 -9.68 0.95
N ASN A 3 -11.16 -10.81 1.01
CA ASN A 3 -11.76 -12.15 1.11
C ASN A 3 -12.72 -12.26 2.30
N VAL A 4 -12.48 -11.49 3.38
CA VAL A 4 -13.33 -11.47 4.56
C VAL A 4 -14.74 -11.02 4.20
N GLN A 5 -14.88 -9.97 3.40
CA GLN A 5 -16.19 -9.39 3.09
C GLN A 5 -16.97 -10.21 2.09
N LEU A 6 -16.28 -10.80 1.12
CA LEU A 6 -16.89 -11.76 0.21
C LEU A 6 -17.41 -12.99 0.98
N THR A 7 -16.61 -13.49 1.92
CA THR A 7 -17.00 -14.61 2.79
C THR A 7 -18.19 -14.24 3.67
N THR A 8 -18.21 -13.04 4.26
CA THR A 8 -19.34 -12.54 5.06
C THR A 8 -20.62 -12.39 4.22
N ALA A 9 -20.51 -11.87 2.99
CA ALA A 9 -21.65 -11.75 2.09
C ALA A 9 -22.20 -13.13 1.71
N ILE A 10 -21.33 -14.07 1.33
CA ILE A 10 -21.70 -15.46 1.03
C ILE A 10 -22.37 -16.11 2.24
N LEU A 11 -21.82 -15.94 3.44
CA LEU A 11 -22.41 -16.45 4.68
C LEU A 11 -23.81 -15.88 4.92
N GLY A 12 -23.99 -14.57 4.73
CA GLY A 12 -25.31 -13.92 4.86
C GLY A 12 -26.34 -14.49 3.88
N HIS A 13 -25.93 -14.76 2.63
CA HIS A 13 -26.81 -15.41 1.65
C HIS A 13 -27.17 -16.84 2.06
N ILE A 14 -26.20 -17.64 2.54
CA ILE A 14 -26.45 -19.01 3.02
C ILE A 14 -27.40 -19.01 4.21
N GLN A 15 -27.21 -18.08 5.17
CA GLN A 15 -28.11 -17.91 6.31
C GLN A 15 -29.53 -17.52 5.89
N GLY A 16 -29.66 -16.65 4.87
CA GLY A 16 -30.97 -16.32 4.28
C GLY A 16 -31.67 -17.54 3.68
N LEU A 17 -30.95 -18.41 2.98
CA LEU A 17 -31.50 -19.67 2.45
C LEU A 17 -31.93 -20.61 3.59
N ALA A 18 -31.14 -20.70 4.66
CA ALA A 18 -31.47 -21.50 5.83
C ALA A 18 -32.73 -20.99 6.55
N ALA A 19 -32.88 -19.66 6.69
CA ALA A 19 -34.07 -19.03 7.27
C ALA A 19 -35.34 -19.34 6.46
N GLN A 20 -35.21 -19.54 5.15
CA GLN A 20 -36.29 -20.00 4.26
C GLN A 20 -36.53 -21.52 4.32
N ARG A 21 -35.97 -22.22 5.31
CA ARG A 21 -36.00 -23.69 5.46
C ARG A 21 -35.44 -24.47 4.26
N ARG A 22 -34.57 -23.86 3.45
CA ARG A 22 -33.85 -24.58 2.39
C ARG A 22 -32.64 -25.27 3.00
N ARG A 23 -32.42 -26.53 2.62
CA ARG A 23 -31.29 -27.32 3.11
C ARG A 23 -30.08 -27.13 2.20
N VAL A 24 -29.04 -26.46 2.72
CA VAL A 24 -27.75 -26.31 2.03
C VAL A 24 -26.78 -27.36 2.55
N ARG A 25 -26.07 -28.06 1.65
CA ARG A 25 -25.00 -29.02 2.00
C ARG A 25 -23.71 -28.59 1.31
N PHE A 26 -22.61 -28.60 2.05
CA PHE A 26 -21.27 -28.38 1.50
C PHE A 26 -20.60 -29.73 1.34
N ASN A 27 -20.27 -30.07 0.09
CA ASN A 27 -19.52 -31.28 -0.23
C ASN A 27 -18.18 -30.85 -0.81
N TRP A 28 -17.09 -31.39 -0.27
CA TRP A 28 -15.79 -31.26 -0.92
C TRP A 28 -15.71 -32.23 -2.09
N VAL A 29 -15.14 -31.77 -3.19
CA VAL A 29 -15.00 -32.53 -4.43
C VAL A 29 -13.57 -32.32 -4.95
N PRO A 30 -12.86 -33.39 -5.36
CA PRO A 30 -11.52 -33.25 -5.92
C PRO A 30 -11.53 -32.49 -7.26
N SER A 31 -10.52 -31.65 -7.47
CA SER A 31 -10.31 -30.90 -8.71
C SER A 31 -9.95 -31.84 -9.87
N HIS A 32 -10.42 -31.51 -11.09
CA HIS A 32 -10.08 -32.21 -12.33
C HIS A 32 -10.32 -33.74 -12.32
N ALA A 33 -11.35 -34.18 -11.59
CA ALA A 33 -11.65 -35.60 -11.42
C ALA A 33 -12.63 -36.19 -12.47
N GLY A 34 -12.87 -35.53 -13.62
CA GLY A 34 -13.85 -36.01 -14.60
C GLY A 34 -15.31 -35.72 -14.24
N LEU A 35 -15.54 -34.98 -13.14
CA LEU A 35 -16.89 -34.71 -12.64
C LEU A 35 -17.52 -33.57 -13.43
N ARG A 36 -18.39 -33.92 -14.38
CA ARG A 36 -19.04 -33.00 -15.32
C ARG A 36 -19.52 -31.69 -14.68
N GLY A 37 -20.17 -31.74 -13.51
CA GLY A 37 -20.66 -30.54 -12.82
C GLY A 37 -19.55 -29.65 -12.25
N ASN A 38 -18.47 -30.24 -11.75
CA ASN A 38 -17.30 -29.51 -11.24
C ASN A 38 -16.52 -28.87 -12.39
N GLU A 39 -16.34 -29.60 -13.49
CA GLU A 39 -15.64 -29.11 -14.68
C GLU A 39 -16.41 -27.98 -15.38
N ALA A 40 -17.72 -28.11 -15.48
CA ALA A 40 -18.56 -27.03 -16.01
C ALA A 40 -18.49 -25.76 -15.14
N ALA A 41 -18.43 -25.91 -13.81
CA ALA A 41 -18.27 -24.78 -12.90
C ALA A 41 -16.89 -24.13 -13.01
N ASP A 42 -15.83 -24.92 -13.14
CA ASP A 42 -14.45 -24.42 -13.31
C ASP A 42 -14.28 -23.69 -14.66
N GLU A 43 -14.86 -24.22 -15.73
CA GLU A 43 -14.85 -23.54 -17.03
C GLU A 43 -15.65 -22.24 -16.96
N ALA A 44 -16.86 -22.23 -16.40
CA ALA A 44 -17.65 -21.01 -16.22
C ALA A 44 -16.90 -19.93 -15.41
N ALA A 45 -16.17 -20.33 -14.36
CA ALA A 45 -15.33 -19.43 -13.59
C ALA A 45 -14.16 -18.86 -14.43
N ARG A 46 -13.55 -19.67 -15.29
CA ARG A 46 -12.52 -19.25 -16.25
C ARG A 46 -13.09 -18.28 -17.29
N GLU A 47 -14.29 -18.54 -17.81
CA GLU A 47 -14.95 -17.67 -18.79
C GLU A 47 -15.30 -16.30 -18.19
N ALA A 48 -15.73 -16.27 -16.92
CA ALA A 48 -16.10 -15.04 -16.23
C ALA A 48 -14.95 -14.01 -16.16
N ILE A 49 -13.69 -14.46 -16.21
CA ILE A 49 -12.51 -13.57 -16.26
C ILE A 49 -12.49 -12.76 -17.56
N ARG A 50 -13.04 -13.30 -18.66
CA ARG A 50 -13.07 -12.63 -19.97
C ARG A 50 -14.12 -11.52 -20.06
N HIS A 51 -15.05 -11.47 -19.12
CA HIS A 51 -16.08 -10.43 -19.05
C HIS A 51 -15.65 -9.31 -18.12
N PRO A 52 -16.04 -8.05 -18.39
CA PRO A 52 -15.78 -6.94 -17.47
C PRO A 52 -16.40 -7.27 -16.12
N ALA A 53 -15.58 -7.19 -15.07
CA ALA A 53 -15.93 -7.63 -13.73
C ALA A 53 -17.33 -7.13 -13.35
N MET A 54 -18.22 -8.06 -13.00
CA MET A 54 -19.50 -7.71 -12.37
C MET A 54 -19.17 -6.84 -11.17
N ALA A 55 -19.67 -5.60 -11.17
CA ALA A 55 -19.49 -4.66 -10.08
C ALA A 55 -20.35 -5.09 -8.89
N LEU A 56 -19.94 -6.17 -8.21
CA LEU A 56 -20.37 -6.43 -6.86
C LEU A 56 -19.76 -5.31 -6.01
N THR A 57 -20.58 -4.33 -5.65
CA THR A 57 -20.23 -3.23 -4.75
C THR A 57 -20.07 -3.77 -3.34
N VAL A 58 -19.02 -4.57 -3.12
CA VAL A 58 -18.60 -4.96 -1.79
C VAL A 58 -17.86 -3.75 -1.22
N LEU A 59 -18.52 -3.04 -0.30
CA LEU A 59 -17.91 -1.97 0.48
C LEU A 59 -16.58 -2.48 1.03
N PRO A 60 -15.44 -1.78 0.87
CA PRO A 60 -14.16 -2.25 1.39
C PRO A 60 -14.18 -2.33 2.92
N SER A 61 -13.40 -3.25 3.49
CA SER A 61 -13.29 -3.37 4.95
C SER A 61 -12.65 -2.11 5.51
N ILE A 62 -12.74 -1.86 6.81
CA ILE A 62 -12.07 -0.69 7.43
C ILE A 62 -10.57 -0.72 7.11
N HIS A 63 -9.95 -1.92 7.11
CA HIS A 63 -8.55 -2.07 6.71
C HIS A 63 -8.35 -1.78 5.22
N GLY A 64 -9.19 -2.36 4.34
CA GLY A 64 -9.15 -2.10 2.90
C GLY A 64 -9.34 -0.62 2.56
N ALA A 65 -10.28 0.06 3.22
CA ALA A 65 -10.54 1.49 3.09
C ALA A 65 -9.33 2.32 3.53
N LYS A 66 -8.69 1.98 4.67
CA LYS A 66 -7.45 2.62 5.11
C LYS A 66 -6.31 2.46 4.10
N VAL A 67 -6.14 1.26 3.53
CA VAL A 67 -5.12 1.00 2.51
C VAL A 67 -5.38 1.82 1.25
N LEU A 68 -6.64 1.87 0.78
CA LEU A 68 -7.04 2.67 -0.37
C LEU A 68 -6.83 4.16 -0.13
N ALA A 69 -7.27 4.68 1.02
CA ALA A 69 -7.06 6.07 1.41
C ALA A 69 -5.57 6.43 1.47
N ARG A 70 -4.73 5.56 2.05
CA ARG A 70 -3.27 5.75 2.09
C ARG A 70 -2.67 5.79 0.69
N ARG A 71 -3.07 4.87 -0.20
CA ARG A 71 -2.61 4.86 -1.59
C ARG A 71 -3.02 6.13 -2.33
N ALA A 72 -4.28 6.55 -2.19
CA ALA A 72 -4.78 7.78 -2.81
C ALA A 72 -4.02 9.01 -2.30
N ALA A 73 -3.80 9.12 -0.99
CA ALA A 73 -3.02 10.21 -0.40
C ALA A 73 -1.57 10.23 -0.92
N VAL A 74 -0.91 9.08 -1.03
CA VAL A 74 0.44 8.97 -1.59
C VAL A 74 0.48 9.39 -3.06
N CYS A 75 -0.49 8.94 -3.86
CA CYS A 75 -0.60 9.33 -5.27
C CYS A 75 -0.84 10.83 -5.43
N ALA A 76 -1.77 11.40 -4.66
CA ALA A 76 -2.07 12.83 -4.69
C ALA A 76 -0.85 13.67 -4.26
N ALA A 77 -0.19 13.30 -3.16
CA ALA A 77 1.03 13.97 -2.71
C ALA A 77 2.14 13.87 -3.76
N GLY A 78 2.29 12.72 -4.42
CA GLY A 78 3.24 12.52 -5.52
C GLY A 78 2.94 13.41 -6.73
N GLN A 79 1.67 13.59 -7.08
CA GLN A 79 1.24 14.49 -8.16
C GLN A 79 1.52 15.96 -7.81
N GLN A 80 1.14 16.39 -6.62
CA GLN A 80 1.41 17.74 -6.12
C GLN A 80 2.90 18.04 -6.11
N TYR A 81 3.73 17.11 -5.62
CA TYR A 81 5.18 17.26 -5.63
C TYR A 81 5.74 17.42 -7.05
N ARG A 82 5.26 16.63 -8.03
CA ARG A 82 5.68 16.78 -9.43
C ARG A 82 5.35 18.15 -10.00
N GLN A 83 4.17 18.68 -9.69
CA GLN A 83 3.77 20.02 -10.10
C GLN A 83 4.66 21.09 -9.44
N LEU A 84 4.90 20.98 -8.13
CA LEU A 84 5.77 21.91 -7.39
C LEU A 84 7.20 21.93 -7.92
N VAL A 85 7.76 20.77 -8.29
CA VAL A 85 9.09 20.67 -8.90
C VAL A 85 9.15 21.40 -10.25
N GLN A 86 8.05 21.47 -10.99
CA GLN A 86 8.00 22.19 -12.27
C GLN A 86 7.81 23.70 -12.09
N THR A 87 7.09 24.12 -11.05
CA THR A 87 6.73 25.53 -10.84
C THR A 87 7.68 26.29 -9.92
N SER A 88 8.37 25.60 -9.01
CA SER A 88 9.29 26.22 -8.04
C SER A 88 10.74 25.83 -8.31
N ARG A 89 11.58 26.85 -8.51
CA ARG A 89 13.04 26.69 -8.64
C ARG A 89 13.66 26.01 -7.42
N GLN A 90 13.17 26.30 -6.22
CA GLN A 90 13.68 25.72 -4.98
C GLN A 90 13.32 24.22 -4.88
N ALA A 91 12.12 23.83 -5.29
CA ALA A 91 11.70 22.42 -5.32
C ALA A 91 12.47 21.62 -6.38
N ALA A 92 12.71 22.21 -7.56
CA ALA A 92 13.56 21.63 -8.60
C ALA A 92 15.00 21.42 -8.12
N TRP A 93 15.58 22.45 -7.49
CA TRP A 93 16.91 22.36 -6.90
C TRP A 93 16.97 21.29 -5.80
N HIS A 94 16.00 21.25 -4.90
CA HIS A 94 15.95 20.25 -3.82
C HIS A 94 15.88 18.83 -4.38
N LYS A 95 15.06 18.58 -5.41
CA LYS A 95 15.00 17.28 -6.10
C LYS A 95 16.36 16.87 -6.69
N GLN A 96 17.07 17.83 -7.30
CA GLN A 96 18.39 17.62 -7.88
C GLN A 96 19.44 17.35 -6.78
N ALA A 97 19.44 18.14 -5.71
CA ALA A 97 20.36 18.02 -4.58
C ALA A 97 20.18 16.71 -3.81
N THR A 98 18.96 16.20 -3.68
CA THR A 98 18.70 14.91 -3.02
C THR A 98 18.85 13.71 -3.93
N ASN A 99 19.12 13.91 -5.24
CA ASN A 99 19.07 12.88 -6.27
C ASN A 99 17.81 12.01 -6.13
N ASN A 100 16.64 12.66 -6.07
CA ASN A 100 15.36 11.97 -5.90
C ASN A 100 15.28 11.06 -4.64
N ASN A 101 15.96 11.47 -3.56
CA ASN A 101 16.13 10.75 -2.30
C ASN A 101 16.95 9.45 -2.37
N GLU A 102 17.72 9.21 -3.44
CA GLU A 102 18.62 8.05 -3.51
C GLU A 102 19.69 8.11 -2.42
N PRO A 103 20.10 6.96 -1.84
CA PRO A 103 21.18 6.92 -0.85
C PRO A 103 22.42 7.66 -1.37
N LEU A 104 23.01 8.50 -0.52
CA LEU A 104 24.22 9.21 -0.88
C LEU A 104 25.34 8.16 -1.02
N ARG A 105 25.75 7.87 -2.25
CA ARG A 105 26.87 6.96 -2.53
C ARG A 105 28.18 7.70 -2.29
N LEU A 106 28.48 7.95 -1.02
CA LEU A 106 29.82 8.36 -0.62
C LEU A 106 30.74 7.17 -0.91
N ALA A 107 31.83 7.41 -1.62
CA ALA A 107 32.74 6.35 -2.04
C ALA A 107 33.41 5.73 -0.81
N GLN A 108 32.84 4.67 -0.23
CA GLN A 108 33.37 3.71 0.79
C GLN A 108 34.22 4.22 1.97
N GLN A 109 34.41 5.53 2.13
CA GLN A 109 35.43 6.12 3.00
C GLN A 109 34.87 6.77 4.27
N LEU A 110 33.54 6.80 4.46
CA LEU A 110 32.91 7.41 5.63
C LEU A 110 32.32 6.34 6.58
N PRO A 111 32.50 6.49 7.90
CA PRO A 111 31.77 5.69 8.87
C PRO A 111 30.26 5.87 8.68
N ARG A 112 29.49 4.78 8.80
CA ARG A 112 28.04 4.76 8.62
C ARG A 112 27.29 5.83 9.43
N ALA A 113 27.81 6.20 10.59
CA ALA A 113 27.26 7.26 11.43
C ALA A 113 27.26 8.63 10.72
N GLU A 114 28.35 8.97 10.05
CA GLU A 114 28.52 10.24 9.33
C GLU A 114 27.70 10.25 8.04
N GLU A 115 27.62 9.12 7.34
CA GLU A 115 26.73 8.96 6.18
C GLU A 115 25.27 9.25 6.55
N VAL A 116 24.81 8.76 7.71
CA VAL A 116 23.44 9.01 8.19
C VAL A 116 23.22 10.49 8.51
N VAL A 117 24.19 11.16 9.14
CA VAL A 117 24.08 12.61 9.42
C VAL A 117 24.02 13.39 8.12
N LEU A 118 24.94 13.14 7.18
CA LEU A 118 24.98 13.82 5.88
C LEU A 118 23.71 13.56 5.06
N HIS A 119 23.21 12.32 5.04
CA HIS A 119 21.98 11.99 4.35
C HIS A 119 20.77 12.73 4.94
N ARG A 120 20.66 12.84 6.26
CA ARG A 120 19.58 13.58 6.93
C ARG A 120 19.70 15.09 6.72
N LEU A 121 20.90 15.66 6.79
CA LEU A 121 21.12 17.07 6.45
C LEU A 121 20.71 17.35 5.00
N ARG A 122 21.06 16.46 4.07
CA ARG A 122 20.66 16.55 2.65
C ARG A 122 19.14 16.52 2.47
N LEU A 123 18.42 15.77 3.30
CA LEU A 123 16.95 15.70 3.29
C LEU A 123 16.28 16.86 4.06
N GLY A 124 17.06 17.82 4.60
CA GLY A 124 16.54 19.00 5.28
C GLY A 124 16.15 18.80 6.74
N TYR A 125 16.64 17.74 7.41
CA TYR A 125 16.47 17.58 8.86
C TYR A 125 17.21 18.71 9.61
N ARG A 126 16.52 19.39 10.54
CA ARG A 126 16.91 20.73 11.01
C ARG A 126 17.91 20.80 12.18
N ALA A 127 18.25 19.73 12.90
CA ALA A 127 19.05 19.87 14.13
C ALA A 127 20.23 18.89 14.25
N LEU A 128 21.46 19.41 14.20
CA LEU A 128 22.69 18.65 14.41
C LEU A 128 22.77 18.02 15.82
N GLU A 129 22.17 18.67 16.83
CA GLU A 129 22.09 18.19 18.21
C GLU A 129 21.10 17.04 18.40
N GLU A 130 19.93 17.09 17.76
CA GLU A 130 18.97 15.97 17.73
C GLU A 130 19.55 14.77 16.97
N LEU A 131 20.32 15.03 15.91
CA LEU A 131 21.04 14.00 15.17
C LEU A 131 22.15 13.36 16.01
N ARG A 132 22.93 14.15 16.75
CA ARG A 132 24.00 13.67 17.67
C ARG A 132 23.44 12.89 18.86
N THR A 133 22.33 13.32 19.44
CA THR A 133 21.64 12.64 20.56
C THR A 133 20.98 11.33 20.10
N GLY A 134 20.40 11.28 18.89
CA GLY A 134 19.89 10.05 18.28
C GLY A 134 20.98 9.02 17.96
N LEU A 135 22.18 9.47 17.57
CA LEU A 135 23.35 8.61 17.34
C LEU A 135 23.92 8.02 18.64
N ARG A 136 23.92 8.77 19.74
CA ARG A 136 24.42 8.30 21.05
C ARG A 136 23.45 7.37 21.78
N SER A 137 22.15 7.47 21.51
CA SER A 137 21.10 6.74 22.24
C SER A 137 20.64 5.44 21.56
N GLY A 138 21.14 5.11 20.36
CA GLY A 138 20.75 3.92 19.59
C GLY A 138 19.27 3.92 19.13
N ARG A 139 18.50 4.96 19.44
CA ARG A 139 17.09 5.09 19.04
C ARG A 139 17.00 5.99 17.82
N VAL A 140 16.89 5.35 16.65
CA VAL A 140 16.55 6.04 15.40
C VAL A 140 15.03 6.17 15.34
N SER A 141 14.48 7.19 15.99
CA SER A 141 13.07 7.56 15.84
C SER A 141 12.92 8.49 14.65
N THR A 142 12.24 8.01 13.62
CA THR A 142 11.84 8.77 12.42
C THR A 142 10.75 9.76 12.79
N VAL A 143 11.12 10.98 13.18
CA VAL A 143 10.18 12.10 13.29
C VAL A 143 10.14 12.79 11.91
N LEU A 144 9.09 12.49 11.14
CA LEU A 144 8.74 13.19 9.92
C LEU A 144 8.00 14.47 10.30
N ILE A 145 8.68 15.62 10.26
CA ILE A 145 8.02 16.92 10.24
C ILE A 145 8.57 17.68 9.04
N TRP A 146 7.89 17.54 7.90
CA TRP A 146 8.02 18.49 6.81
C TRP A 146 6.93 19.55 7.00
N SER A 147 7.32 20.71 7.51
CA SER A 147 6.47 21.91 7.50
C SER A 147 7.08 22.89 6.50
N PRO A 148 6.34 23.31 5.45
CA PRO A 148 6.81 24.35 4.57
C PRO A 148 6.70 25.68 5.34
N VAL A 149 7.84 26.33 5.59
CA VAL A 149 7.85 27.71 6.07
C VAL A 149 7.64 28.62 4.84
N PRO A 150 6.80 29.68 4.94
CA PRO A 150 6.37 30.55 3.84
C PRO A 150 7.51 31.26 3.10
#